data_AF-A0A2N1TGV3-F1
#
_entry.id   AF-A0A2N1TGV3-F1
#
_cell.length_a   1.000
_cell.length_b   1.000
_cell.length_c   1.000
_cell.angle_alpha   90.00
_cell.angle_beta   90.00
_cell.angle_gamma   90.00
#
_symmetry.space_group_name_H-M   'P 1'
#
loop_
_entity.id
_entity.type
_entity.pdbx_description
1 polymer ?
#
loop_
_entity_poly.entity_id
_entity_poly.type
_entity_poly.pdbx_seq_one_letter_code
_entity_poly.pdbx_strand_id
1 'polypeptide(L)'
;MKRHVVFISILFLGAVMLACSAKLSTFTKEACVTPPNDALVAVIKDKCNLCHAKDFPSKEEICSRKALIQESVKSGAMPKFGSLSPTQKSLILDWK
;
A
#
# COMPACT_ATOMS: atom_id res chain seq x y z
N MET A 1 -49.78 -3.56 -10.26
CA MET A 1 -48.70 -2.55 -10.43
C MET A 1 -47.39 -3.18 -10.00
N LYS A 2 -46.52 -3.55 -10.96
CA LYS A 2 -45.19 -4.15 -10.72
C LYS A 2 -44.16 -3.21 -11.33
N ARG A 3 -43.34 -2.56 -10.51
CA ARG A 3 -42.24 -1.61 -10.84
C ARG A 3 -42.01 -0.80 -9.55
N HIS A 4 -40.87 -0.68 -8.87
CA HIS A 4 -39.46 -0.79 -9.25
C HIS A 4 -38.67 -1.18 -8.00
N VAL A 5 -37.87 -2.25 -8.04
CA VAL A 5 -36.86 -2.56 -7.00
C VAL A 5 -35.55 -2.83 -7.71
N VAL A 6 -35.00 -1.84 -8.39
CA VAL A 6 -33.65 -1.91 -8.97
C VAL A 6 -33.06 -0.51 -8.96
N PHE A 7 -32.69 0.04 -7.81
CA PHE A 7 -31.95 1.31 -7.77
C PHE A 7 -31.06 1.52 -6.54
N ILE A 8 -30.62 0.45 -5.88
CA ILE A 8 -29.71 0.53 -4.71
C ILE A 8 -28.62 -0.55 -4.80
N SER A 9 -27.93 -0.63 -5.94
CA SER A 9 -26.76 -1.53 -6.08
C SER A 9 -25.52 -0.86 -6.68
N ILE A 10 -25.60 0.42 -7.06
CA ILE A 10 -24.50 1.13 -7.72
C ILE A 10 -23.67 1.97 -6.73
N LEU A 11 -24.20 2.28 -5.54
CA LEU A 11 -23.53 3.14 -4.56
C LEU A 11 -22.43 2.44 -3.72
N PHE A 12 -22.36 1.10 -3.71
CA PHE A 12 -21.37 0.38 -2.89
C PHE A 12 -20.04 0.09 -3.60
N LEU A 13 -19.98 0.16 -4.93
CA LEU A 13 -18.74 -0.13 -5.67
C LEU A 13 -17.74 1.04 -5.66
N GLY A 14 -18.20 2.28 -5.44
CA GLY A 14 -17.35 3.47 -5.47
C GLY A 14 -16.48 3.70 -4.23
N ALA A 15 -16.87 3.16 -3.07
CA ALA A 15 -16.16 3.40 -1.81
C ALA A 15 -14.83 2.64 -1.70
N VAL A 16 -14.67 1.52 -2.42
CA VAL A 16 -13.47 0.68 -2.35
C VAL A 16 -12.29 1.31 -3.12
N MET A 17 -12.57 2.17 -4.10
CA MET A 17 -11.56 2.82 -4.95
C MET A 17 -10.93 4.09 -4.36
N LEU A 18 -11.51 4.68 -3.32
CA LEU A 18 -10.99 5.90 -2.66
C LEU A 18 -9.86 5.62 -1.65
N ALA A 19 -9.61 4.35 -1.34
CA ALA A 19 -8.69 3.95 -0.28
C ALA A 19 -7.20 3.98 -0.70
N CYS A 20 -6.92 4.13 -1.99
CA CYS A 20 -5.57 4.15 -2.58
C CYS A 20 -5.25 5.51 -3.21
N SER A 21 -5.66 6.62 -2.59
CA SER A 21 -5.62 7.95 -3.20
C SER A 21 -4.24 8.64 -3.21
N ALA A 22 -3.22 8.05 -2.57
CA ALA A 22 -1.89 8.65 -2.50
C ALA A 22 -1.08 8.36 -3.77
N LYS A 23 -0.77 9.39 -4.56
CA LYS A 23 0.11 9.25 -5.72
C LYS A 23 1.57 9.28 -5.26
N LEU A 24 2.24 8.12 -5.18
CA LEU A 24 3.64 8.04 -4.71
C LEU A 24 4.64 8.73 -5.66
N SER A 25 4.23 9.07 -6.89
CA SER A 25 5.08 9.75 -7.86
C SER A 25 5.50 11.16 -7.47
N THR A 26 4.87 11.77 -6.46
CA THR A 26 5.24 13.10 -5.95
C THR A 26 6.24 13.05 -4.81
N PHE A 27 6.55 11.86 -4.28
CA PHE A 27 7.56 11.69 -3.26
C PHE A 27 8.96 11.62 -3.86
N THR A 28 9.90 12.31 -3.22
CA THR A 28 11.32 12.26 -3.58
C THR A 28 11.88 10.89 -3.25
N LYS A 29 12.43 10.20 -4.25
CA LYS A 29 13.17 8.96 -4.04
C LYS A 29 14.49 9.25 -3.31
N GLU A 30 14.84 8.38 -2.39
CA GLU A 30 16.10 8.43 -1.65
C GLU A 30 17.12 7.44 -2.24
N ALA A 31 18.39 7.66 -1.95
CA ALA A 31 19.44 6.70 -2.31
C ALA A 31 19.20 5.37 -1.56
N CYS A 32 19.23 4.25 -2.29
CA CYS A 32 19.13 2.94 -1.67
C CYS A 32 20.45 2.56 -0.99
N VAL A 33 20.51 2.66 0.34
CA VAL A 33 21.69 2.27 1.12
C VAL A 33 21.60 0.80 1.55
N THR A 34 20.42 0.35 2.00
CA THR A 34 20.20 -1.04 2.44
C THR A 34 19.03 -1.66 1.71
N PRO A 35 19.26 -2.52 0.70
CA PRO A 35 18.19 -3.20 -0.01
C PRO A 35 17.33 -4.07 0.91
N PRO A 36 16.01 -4.17 0.66
CA PRO A 36 15.15 -5.06 1.43
C PRO A 36 15.46 -6.53 1.14
N ASN A 37 15.33 -7.38 2.17
CA ASN A 37 15.38 -8.83 2.00
C ASN A 37 14.12 -9.38 1.31
N ASP A 38 14.13 -10.65 0.91
CA ASP A 38 13.02 -11.25 0.16
C ASP A 38 11.70 -11.30 0.94
N ALA A 39 11.77 -11.49 2.26
CA ALA A 39 10.59 -11.47 3.12
C ALA A 39 9.92 -10.09 3.12
N LEU A 40 10.71 -9.02 3.26
CA LEU A 40 10.21 -7.64 3.22
C LEU A 40 9.65 -7.29 1.84
N VAL A 41 10.35 -7.69 0.76
CA VAL A 41 9.85 -7.51 -0.61
C VAL A 41 8.50 -8.19 -0.80
N ALA A 42 8.34 -9.42 -0.31
CA ALA A 42 7.08 -10.15 -0.40
C ALA A 42 5.95 -9.42 0.33
N VAL A 43 6.20 -8.90 1.53
CA VAL A 43 5.21 -8.13 2.30
C VAL A 43 4.79 -6.86 1.55
N ILE A 44 5.74 -6.10 1.00
CA ILE A 44 5.44 -4.87 0.24
C ILE A 44 4.65 -5.21 -1.02
N LYS A 45 5.05 -6.26 -1.76
CA LYS A 45 4.34 -6.68 -2.98
C LYS A 45 2.95 -7.23 -2.70
N ASP A 46 2.72 -7.87 -1.55
CA ASP A 46 1.41 -8.39 -1.17
C ASP A 46 0.48 -7.27 -0.67
N LYS A 47 0.97 -6.43 0.26
CA LYS A 47 0.12 -5.46 0.98
C LYS A 47 0.03 -4.10 0.33
N CYS A 48 1.12 -3.62 -0.30
CA CYS A 48 1.18 -2.26 -0.83
C CYS A 48 0.81 -2.22 -2.32
N ASN A 49 1.11 -3.25 -3.12
CA ASN A 49 0.79 -3.24 -4.56
C ASN A 49 -0.71 -3.24 -4.86
N LEU A 50 -1.56 -3.59 -3.89
CA LEU A 50 -3.02 -3.43 -4.01
C LEU A 50 -3.41 -1.98 -4.37
N CYS A 51 -2.64 -1.01 -3.87
CA CYS A 51 -2.78 0.41 -4.19
C CYS A 51 -1.70 0.95 -5.13
N HIS A 52 -0.52 0.33 -5.11
CA HIS A 52 0.71 0.91 -5.64
C HIS A 52 1.45 -0.03 -6.59
N ALA A 53 0.70 -0.79 -7.40
CA ALA A 53 1.24 -1.82 -8.28
C ALA A 53 2.40 -1.36 -9.18
N LYS A 54 2.45 -0.07 -9.55
CA LYS A 54 3.49 0.50 -10.41
C LYS A 54 4.65 1.13 -9.64
N ASP A 55 4.52 1.35 -8.34
CA ASP A 55 5.49 2.11 -7.56
C ASP A 55 6.61 1.23 -6.98
N PHE A 56 6.40 -0.09 -6.92
CA PHE A 56 7.32 -1.07 -6.33
C PHE A 56 7.77 -2.20 -7.28
N PRO A 57 8.27 -1.90 -8.50
CA PRO A 57 8.61 -2.94 -9.48
C PRO A 57 9.87 -3.75 -9.13
N SER A 58 10.82 -3.19 -8.38
CA SER A 58 12.10 -3.83 -8.01
C SER A 58 12.50 -3.60 -6.55
N LYS A 59 13.53 -4.30 -6.07
CA LYS A 59 14.10 -4.11 -4.73
C LYS A 59 14.62 -2.70 -4.52
N GLU A 60 15.25 -2.13 -5.54
CA GLU A 60 15.83 -0.78 -5.55
C GLU A 60 14.73 0.28 -5.46
N GLU A 61 13.61 0.10 -6.18
CA GLU A 61 12.48 1.03 -6.13
C GLU A 61 11.72 0.97 -4.79
N ILE A 62 11.67 -0.21 -4.15
CA ILE A 62 11.18 -0.35 -2.76
C ILE A 62 12.14 0.37 -1.81
N CYS A 63 13.44 0.13 -1.96
CA CYS A 63 14.51 0.71 -1.17
C CYS A 63 14.54 2.25 -1.23
N SER A 64 14.42 2.81 -2.43
CA SER A 64 14.41 4.26 -2.64
C SER A 64 13.18 4.95 -2.05
N ARG A 65 12.20 4.19 -1.55
CA ARG A 65 10.98 4.68 -0.90
C ARG A 65 10.88 4.23 0.55
N LYS A 66 11.97 3.76 1.15
CA LYS A 66 12.02 3.25 2.52
C LYS A 66 11.32 4.17 3.53
N ALA A 67 11.72 5.44 3.60
CA ALA A 67 11.18 6.39 4.56
C ALA A 67 9.66 6.56 4.41
N LEU A 68 9.18 6.66 3.17
CA LEU A 68 7.75 6.76 2.87
C LEU A 68 6.96 5.53 3.30
N ILE A 69 7.50 4.33 3.02
CA ILE A 69 6.89 3.06 3.42
C ILE A 69 6.80 3.01 4.96
N GLN A 70 7.90 3.29 5.65
CA GLN A 70 7.94 3.28 7.11
C GLN A 70 6.97 4.30 7.73
N GLU A 71 6.92 5.52 7.20
CA GLU A 71 6.00 6.56 7.69
C GLU A 71 4.54 6.20 7.43
N SER A 72 4.22 5.62 6.26
CA SER A 72 2.86 5.16 5.94
C SER A 72 2.41 4.05 6.89
N VAL A 73 3.30 3.13 7.24
CA VAL A 73 3.02 2.05 8.21
C VAL A 73 2.91 2.59 9.64
N LYS A 74 3.75 3.56 10.01
CA LYS A 74 3.78 4.17 11.34
C LYS A 74 2.52 5.00 11.60
N SER A 75 2.14 5.85 10.64
CA SER A 75 0.96 6.72 10.72
C SER A 75 -0.37 5.98 10.57
N GLY A 76 -0.36 4.73 10.12
CA GLY A 76 -1.58 3.97 9.87
C GLY A 76 -2.35 4.45 8.65
N ALA A 77 -1.69 5.13 7.70
CA ALA A 77 -2.28 5.63 6.47
C ALA A 77 -2.70 4.50 5.49
N MET A 78 -2.35 3.25 5.78
CA MET A 78 -2.72 2.10 4.97
C MET A 78 -4.21 1.74 5.10
N PRO A 79 -4.87 1.37 3.99
CA PRO A 79 -6.27 0.95 4.03
C PRO A 79 -6.43 -0.43 4.68
N LYS A 80 -7.64 -0.76 5.16
CA LYS A 80 -7.91 -2.01 5.92
C LYS A 80 -7.54 -3.29 5.16
N PHE A 81 -7.68 -3.32 3.83
CA PHE A 81 -7.30 -4.48 3.00
C PHE A 81 -5.79 -4.64 2.81
N GLY A 82 -5.01 -3.58 3.08
CA GLY A 82 -3.54 -3.63 3.13
C GLY A 82 -3.01 -3.85 4.56
N SER A 83 -3.84 -4.30 5.50
CA SER A 83 -3.44 -4.46 6.90
C SER A 83 -2.23 -5.39 7.06
N LEU A 84 -1.34 -4.99 7.96
CA LEU A 84 -0.12 -5.71 8.31
C LEU A 84 -0.35 -6.44 9.64
N SER A 85 0.07 -7.70 9.71
CA SER A 85 0.25 -8.37 11.00
C SER A 85 1.34 -7.67 11.84
N PRO A 86 1.37 -7.86 13.16
CA PRO A 86 2.41 -7.28 14.01
C PRO A 86 3.83 -7.61 13.53
N THR A 87 4.07 -8.85 13.12
CA THR A 87 5.36 -9.30 12.59
C THR A 87 5.74 -8.58 11.29
N GLN A 88 4.79 -8.41 10.36
CA GLN A 88 5.02 -7.68 9.11
C GLN A 88 5.27 -6.19 9.37
N LYS A 89 4.57 -5.60 10.34
CA LYS A 89 4.77 -4.22 10.76
C LYS A 89 6.18 -4.02 11.32
N SER A 90 6.65 -4.91 12.20
CA SER A 90 8.03 -4.88 12.71
C SER A 90 9.05 -5.06 11.59
N LEU A 91 8.84 -6.00 10.66
CA LEU A 91 9.74 -6.21 9.52
C LEU A 91 9.96 -4.94 8.69
N ILE A 92 8.92 -4.10 8.54
CA ILE A 92 9.01 -2.82 7.82
C ILE A 92 9.65 -1.73 8.69
N LEU A 93 9.21 -1.57 9.93
CA LEU A 93 9.66 -0.49 10.81
C LEU A 93 11.10 -0.68 11.31
N ASP A 94 11.55 -1.92 11.46
CA ASP A 94 12.88 -2.27 11.95
C ASP A 94 13.92 -2.44 10.83
N TRP A 95 13.51 -2.23 9.56
CA TRP A 95 14.42 -2.24 8.43
C TRP A 95 15.49 -1.14 8.60
N LYS A 96 16.75 -1.56 8.75
CA LYS A 96 17.94 -0.71 8.82
C LYS A 96 18.66 -0.69 7.48
#